data_AF-A0A2P1QR65-F1
#
_entry.id   AF-A0A2P1QR65-F1
#
_cell.length_a   1.000
_cell.length_b   1.000
_cell.length_c   1.000
_cell.angle_alpha   90.00
_cell.angle_beta   90.00
_cell.angle_gamma   90.00
#
_symmetry.space_group_name_H-M   'P 1'
#
loop_
_entity.id
_entity.type
_entity.pdbx_description
1 polymer ?
#
loop_
_entity_poly.entity_id
_entity_poly.type
_entity_poly.pdbx_seq_one_letter_code
_entity_poly.pdbx_strand_id
1 'polypeptide(L)'
;MSKTDINPVLLGISDSVASDFSEEYKEWSEERKLLEHYKKSISDLLQFLEMKPETLGDILTDFVSIEPASLGKSGYGHSVRIANELGYSGFRSHLLDLGGASVTGTLGQAKMILQSDTEAVVLIAAADVPRSAFRQVSDLKRLNETVCHPVHELHYGATLIAMYGLLMKRMMFENDITRKDLETITKKFRANAIDNPRAHVYRQEITDKQLSRTIADPYSTPMIAIVTDHGFATLLMSEKKAKRLQLQGKIRKGIDPMYLIGVGQAAHAEYFMLKGNFATPAGRASDLAFASAGIEREDIDYAWIYDCFTGMVILQSSEYFGISKREAAEHLKNGELRLKNGKKIKINEMGGILNYQAAMSVSAATGMIDVATHYGLYSRPVSNVPITRPEKSLVGGNGGVDSINTVAIFSSTRSKFKPKKIKPKRLFLNQNEVENNEIGTVYSSTTVNMNPGSITKAPYSLALVKMKEGKYVMVNVFDSQGKLLKTDHGLRFDSSELKIINEKGFLKGILI
;
A
#
# COMPACT_ATOMS: atom_id res chain seq x y z
N MET A 1 33.61 -6.79 -12.71
CA MET A 1 32.35 -6.87 -11.94
C MET A 1 31.57 -8.06 -12.47
N SER A 2 31.17 -8.98 -11.60
CA SER A 2 30.26 -10.05 -11.99
C SER A 2 28.93 -9.43 -12.42
N LYS A 3 28.19 -10.03 -13.37
CA LYS A 3 26.87 -9.53 -13.81
C LYS A 3 25.85 -9.40 -12.66
N THR A 4 26.13 -10.01 -11.50
CA THR A 4 25.22 -10.08 -10.33
C THR A 4 25.31 -8.91 -9.34
N ASP A 5 26.22 -7.94 -9.52
CA ASP A 5 26.48 -6.84 -8.55
C ASP A 5 26.00 -5.44 -9.01
N ILE A 6 25.00 -5.37 -9.88
CA ILE A 6 24.49 -4.07 -10.38
C ILE A 6 23.28 -3.65 -9.57
N ASN A 7 23.42 -2.52 -8.89
CA ASN A 7 22.31 -1.80 -8.28
C ASN A 7 21.79 -0.78 -9.31
N PRO A 8 20.54 -0.92 -9.78
CA PRO A 8 19.89 0.11 -10.59
C PRO A 8 19.97 1.47 -9.91
N VAL A 9 20.12 2.52 -10.71
CA VAL A 9 19.98 3.89 -10.23
C VAL A 9 18.65 4.47 -10.68
N LEU A 10 17.96 5.13 -9.76
CA LEU A 10 16.84 6.01 -10.05
C LEU A 10 17.38 7.44 -10.14
N LEU A 11 17.06 8.11 -11.24
CA LEU A 11 17.59 9.44 -11.59
C LEU A 11 16.58 10.57 -11.37
N GLY A 12 15.30 10.24 -11.26
CA GLY A 12 14.22 11.19 -11.10
C GLY A 12 12.90 10.48 -10.98
N ILE A 13 11.94 11.15 -10.35
CA ILE A 13 10.54 10.73 -10.31
C ILE A 13 9.66 11.96 -10.44
N SER A 14 8.50 11.78 -11.06
CA SER A 14 7.45 12.78 -11.12
C SER A 14 6.10 12.15 -10.86
N ASP A 15 5.15 12.96 -10.40
CA ASP A 15 3.76 12.60 -10.26
C ASP A 15 2.83 13.63 -10.92
N SER A 16 1.57 13.23 -11.08
CA SER A 16 0.48 14.09 -11.50
C SER A 16 -0.73 13.91 -10.59
N VAL A 17 -1.33 15.01 -10.18
CA VAL A 17 -2.53 15.04 -9.34
C VAL A 17 -3.62 15.83 -10.03
N ALA A 18 -4.88 15.66 -9.63
CA ALA A 18 -6.01 16.32 -10.28
C ALA A 18 -5.87 17.86 -10.41
N SER A 19 -5.21 18.53 -9.45
CA SER A 19 -4.97 19.97 -9.49
C SER A 19 -3.88 20.43 -10.47
N ASP A 20 -3.19 19.51 -11.15
CA ASP A 20 -2.25 19.85 -12.23
C ASP A 20 -2.97 20.17 -13.56
N PHE A 21 -4.27 19.90 -13.65
CA PHE A 21 -5.08 20.07 -14.86
C PHE A 21 -6.05 21.25 -14.73
N SER A 22 -6.56 21.72 -15.87
CA SER A 22 -7.52 22.83 -15.92
C SER A 22 -8.86 22.49 -15.25
N GLU A 23 -9.72 23.48 -15.06
CA GLU A 23 -11.05 23.28 -14.46
C GLU A 23 -11.91 22.28 -15.25
N GLU A 24 -11.65 22.14 -16.57
CA GLU A 24 -12.30 21.16 -17.45
C GLU A 24 -12.02 19.69 -17.04
N TYR A 25 -11.00 19.44 -16.20
CA TYR A 25 -10.66 18.09 -15.73
C TYR A 25 -11.88 17.33 -15.22
N LYS A 26 -12.83 18.00 -14.55
CA LYS A 26 -14.04 17.37 -14.00
C LYS A 26 -14.92 16.74 -15.09
N GLU A 27 -14.97 17.36 -16.27
CA GLU A 27 -15.79 16.97 -17.41
C GLU A 27 -15.13 15.91 -18.31
N TRP A 28 -13.84 15.64 -18.12
CA TRP A 28 -13.14 14.63 -18.92
C TRP A 28 -13.63 13.21 -18.60
N SER A 29 -13.64 12.36 -19.64
CA SER A 29 -13.84 10.92 -19.47
C SER A 29 -12.72 10.32 -18.61
N GLU A 30 -13.01 9.20 -17.97
CA GLU A 30 -12.06 8.49 -17.14
C GLU A 30 -10.81 8.06 -17.94
N GLU A 31 -10.95 7.61 -19.18
CA GLU A 31 -9.83 7.24 -20.05
C GLU A 31 -8.96 8.44 -20.40
N ARG A 32 -9.56 9.60 -20.67
CA ARG A 32 -8.81 10.84 -20.93
C ARG A 32 -8.02 11.23 -19.69
N LYS A 33 -8.65 11.24 -18.51
CA LYS A 33 -7.96 11.56 -17.24
C LYS A 33 -6.77 10.63 -17.02
N LEU A 34 -6.98 9.33 -17.18
CA LEU A 34 -5.92 8.32 -17.07
C LEU A 34 -4.74 8.65 -18.00
N LEU A 35 -5.00 8.86 -19.30
CA LEU A 35 -3.96 9.16 -20.28
C LEU A 35 -3.22 10.47 -19.97
N GLU A 36 -3.93 11.52 -19.56
CA GLU A 36 -3.32 12.80 -19.23
C GLU A 36 -2.48 12.73 -17.93
N HIS A 37 -2.85 11.89 -16.96
CA HIS A 37 -2.00 11.58 -15.82
C HIS A 37 -0.69 10.89 -16.23
N TYR A 38 -0.73 9.92 -17.16
CA TYR A 38 0.50 9.34 -17.72
C TYR A 38 1.36 10.40 -18.41
N LYS A 39 0.78 11.15 -19.35
CA LYS A 39 1.50 12.19 -20.12
C LYS A 39 2.14 13.23 -19.21
N LYS A 40 1.39 13.74 -18.22
CA LYS A 40 1.87 14.76 -17.29
C LYS A 40 3.04 14.25 -16.46
N SER A 41 2.92 13.05 -15.90
CA SER A 41 3.98 12.45 -15.07
C SER A 41 5.25 12.20 -15.88
N ILE A 42 5.12 11.68 -17.11
CA ILE A 42 6.28 11.42 -18.00
C ILE A 42 6.91 12.74 -18.47
N SER A 43 6.11 13.70 -18.92
CA SER A 43 6.60 15.00 -19.40
C SER A 43 7.40 15.75 -18.32
N ASP A 44 6.85 15.82 -17.10
CA ASP A 44 7.53 16.50 -15.99
C ASP A 44 8.81 15.76 -15.55
N LEU A 45 8.83 14.42 -15.63
CA LEU A 45 10.04 13.63 -15.42
C LEU A 45 11.11 13.96 -16.48
N LEU A 46 10.72 13.99 -17.75
CA LEU A 46 11.63 14.31 -18.86
C LEU A 46 12.19 15.73 -18.73
N GLN A 47 11.35 16.70 -18.34
CA GLN A 47 11.77 18.06 -18.06
C GLN A 47 12.79 18.11 -16.92
N PHE A 48 12.54 17.42 -15.81
CA PHE A 48 13.46 17.35 -14.67
C PHE A 48 14.82 16.74 -15.05
N LEU A 49 14.80 15.73 -15.93
CA LEU A 49 15.99 15.07 -16.45
C LEU A 49 16.65 15.84 -17.61
N GLU A 50 16.11 16.99 -18.04
CA GLU A 50 16.52 17.70 -19.27
C GLU A 50 16.62 16.75 -20.49
N MET A 51 15.75 15.75 -20.53
CA MET A 51 15.72 14.71 -21.57
C MET A 51 14.65 15.07 -22.61
N LYS A 52 15.03 15.03 -23.88
CA LYS A 52 14.05 15.19 -24.98
C LYS A 52 13.16 13.93 -25.11
N PRO A 53 11.86 14.05 -25.42
CA PRO A 53 10.99 12.89 -25.63
C PRO A 53 11.52 11.89 -26.66
N GLU A 54 12.11 12.36 -27.76
CA GLU A 54 12.70 11.53 -28.80
C GLU A 54 13.88 10.71 -28.25
N THR A 55 14.66 11.30 -27.34
CA THR A 55 15.75 10.60 -26.67
C THR A 55 15.25 9.44 -25.83
N LEU A 56 14.12 9.58 -25.13
CA LEU A 56 13.51 8.46 -24.42
C LEU A 56 13.04 7.39 -25.41
N GLY A 57 12.35 7.78 -26.48
CA GLY A 57 11.89 6.86 -27.53
C GLY A 57 13.01 6.02 -28.14
N ASP A 58 14.18 6.63 -28.38
CA ASP A 58 15.34 5.95 -28.96
C ASP A 58 16.03 4.95 -28.02
N ILE A 59 15.94 5.15 -26.70
CA ILE A 59 16.73 4.40 -25.72
C ILE A 59 15.89 3.47 -24.83
N LEU A 60 14.56 3.64 -24.82
CA LEU A 60 13.65 2.86 -23.99
C LEU A 60 13.70 1.39 -24.39
N THR A 61 14.06 0.51 -23.45
CA THR A 61 14.10 -0.93 -23.68
C THR A 61 12.95 -1.66 -23.02
N ASP A 62 12.45 -1.14 -21.90
CA ASP A 62 11.43 -1.81 -21.08
C ASP A 62 10.42 -0.80 -20.54
N PHE A 63 9.15 -1.14 -20.68
CA PHE A 63 8.06 -0.39 -20.06
C PHE A 63 7.36 -1.27 -19.04
N VAL A 64 7.44 -0.88 -17.77
CA VAL A 64 6.78 -1.54 -16.65
C VAL A 64 5.58 -0.71 -16.22
N SER A 65 4.39 -1.19 -16.51
CA SER A 65 3.12 -0.52 -16.19
C SER A 65 2.33 -1.27 -15.11
N ILE A 66 1.35 -0.58 -14.53
CA ILE A 66 0.37 -1.14 -13.60
C ILE A 66 -1.01 -0.87 -14.21
N GLU A 67 -1.88 -1.88 -14.28
CA GLU A 67 -3.22 -1.71 -14.84
C GLU A 67 -4.09 -0.88 -13.86
N PRO A 68 -4.88 0.10 -14.35
CA PRO A 68 -5.76 0.89 -13.49
C PRO A 68 -6.91 0.02 -12.99
N ALA A 69 -6.93 -0.23 -11.69
CA ALA A 69 -7.96 -1.06 -11.06
C ALA A 69 -9.33 -0.38 -11.13
N SER A 70 -9.39 0.96 -11.12
CA SER A 70 -10.67 1.68 -11.06
C SER A 70 -11.53 1.57 -12.32
N LEU A 71 -10.93 1.37 -13.49
CA LEU A 71 -11.65 1.24 -14.76
C LEU A 71 -12.04 -0.21 -15.07
N GLY A 72 -11.50 -1.16 -14.31
CA GLY A 72 -11.56 -2.58 -14.63
C GLY A 72 -10.81 -2.93 -15.92
N LYS A 73 -10.82 -4.22 -16.25
CA LYS A 73 -10.10 -4.73 -17.41
C LYS A 73 -10.88 -4.47 -18.70
N SER A 74 -10.41 -3.51 -19.50
CA SER A 74 -10.94 -3.18 -20.82
C SER A 74 -10.08 -3.82 -21.92
N GLY A 75 -10.15 -5.14 -22.07
CA GLY A 75 -9.43 -5.88 -23.13
C GLY A 75 -8.10 -6.50 -22.71
N TYR A 76 -7.20 -6.71 -23.68
CA TYR A 76 -5.88 -7.33 -23.48
C TYR A 76 -4.76 -6.36 -23.84
N GLY A 77 -3.59 -6.50 -23.18
CA GLY A 77 -2.40 -5.73 -23.54
C GLY A 77 -2.40 -4.27 -23.07
N HIS A 78 -2.89 -3.98 -21.86
CA HIS A 78 -2.95 -2.63 -21.28
C HIS A 78 -1.65 -1.83 -21.51
N SER A 79 -0.51 -2.43 -21.16
CA SER A 79 0.83 -1.82 -21.27
C SER A 79 1.16 -1.38 -22.71
N VAL A 80 0.86 -2.23 -23.71
CA VAL A 80 1.12 -1.92 -25.12
C VAL A 80 0.18 -0.83 -25.61
N ARG A 81 -1.11 -0.91 -25.25
CA ARG A 81 -2.10 0.09 -25.63
C ARG A 81 -1.73 1.47 -25.11
N ILE A 82 -1.47 1.59 -23.80
CA ILE A 82 -1.14 2.89 -23.21
C ILE A 82 0.18 3.45 -23.76
N ALA A 83 1.17 2.60 -24.00
CA ALA A 83 2.42 3.04 -24.59
C ALA A 83 2.24 3.58 -26.02
N ASN A 84 1.38 2.97 -26.84
CA ASN A 84 1.05 3.48 -28.17
C ASN A 84 0.42 4.88 -28.10
N GLU A 85 -0.53 5.10 -27.18
CA GLU A 85 -1.12 6.42 -26.93
C GLU A 85 -0.10 7.46 -26.44
N LEU A 86 0.97 6.99 -25.79
CA LEU A 86 2.09 7.82 -25.34
C LEU A 86 3.18 8.01 -26.41
N GLY A 87 3.06 7.37 -27.57
CA GLY A 87 4.03 7.44 -28.67
C GLY A 87 5.27 6.55 -28.50
N TYR A 88 5.23 5.55 -27.61
CA TYR A 88 6.33 4.61 -27.41
C TYR A 88 6.03 3.25 -28.06
N SER A 89 7.04 2.64 -28.68
CA SER A 89 6.97 1.30 -29.29
C SER A 89 8.35 0.61 -29.24
N GLY A 90 8.44 -0.65 -29.66
CA GLY A 90 9.72 -1.37 -29.78
C GLY A 90 10.37 -1.80 -28.45
N PHE A 91 9.67 -1.65 -27.33
CA PHE A 91 10.14 -2.01 -25.99
C PHE A 91 9.61 -3.38 -25.54
N ARG A 92 10.24 -3.98 -24.52
CA ARG A 92 9.72 -5.12 -23.78
C ARG A 92 8.63 -4.66 -22.80
N SER A 93 7.42 -5.17 -22.97
CA SER A 93 6.27 -4.80 -22.15
C SER A 93 6.18 -5.66 -20.89
N HIS A 94 5.95 -5.02 -19.74
CA HIS A 94 5.74 -5.68 -18.45
C HIS A 94 4.50 -5.07 -17.78
N LEU A 95 3.64 -5.93 -17.24
CA LEU A 95 2.46 -5.54 -16.46
C LEU A 95 2.53 -6.22 -15.11
N LEU A 96 2.44 -5.45 -14.03
CA LEU A 96 2.44 -5.98 -12.67
C LEU A 96 1.18 -5.52 -11.93
N ASP A 97 0.48 -6.46 -11.32
CA ASP A 97 -0.62 -6.20 -10.40
C ASP A 97 -0.41 -6.99 -9.11
N LEU A 98 -0.19 -6.24 -8.03
CA LEU A 98 -0.07 -6.70 -6.66
C LEU A 98 -0.99 -5.86 -5.75
N GLY A 99 -2.06 -5.28 -6.29
CA GLY A 99 -2.84 -4.26 -5.59
C GLY A 99 -1.98 -3.05 -5.20
N GLY A 100 -2.20 -2.46 -4.03
CA GLY A 100 -1.42 -1.32 -3.52
C GLY A 100 0.10 -1.58 -3.36
N ALA A 101 0.54 -2.84 -3.41
CA ALA A 101 1.95 -3.21 -3.39
C ALA A 101 2.65 -3.09 -4.76
N SER A 102 1.91 -2.74 -5.83
CA SER A 102 2.40 -2.79 -7.21
C SER A 102 3.55 -1.85 -7.48
N VAL A 103 3.49 -0.57 -7.06
CA VAL A 103 4.56 0.40 -7.33
C VAL A 103 5.89 -0.03 -6.73
N THR A 104 5.89 -0.50 -5.48
CA THR A 104 7.11 -1.02 -4.86
C THR A 104 7.54 -2.35 -5.51
N GLY A 105 6.60 -3.17 -5.97
CA GLY A 105 6.88 -4.40 -6.73
C GLY A 105 7.53 -4.16 -8.10
N THR A 106 7.16 -3.09 -8.82
CA THR A 106 7.73 -2.78 -10.14
C THR A 106 9.22 -2.41 -10.04
N LEU A 107 9.68 -1.92 -8.89
CA LEU A 107 11.11 -1.75 -8.60
C LEU A 107 11.85 -3.09 -8.57
N GLY A 108 11.23 -4.13 -8.00
CA GLY A 108 11.73 -5.50 -8.03
C GLY A 108 11.87 -6.01 -9.47
N GLN A 109 10.82 -5.81 -10.29
CA GLN A 109 10.84 -6.15 -11.71
C GLN A 109 11.97 -5.40 -12.46
N ALA A 110 12.12 -4.10 -12.24
CA ALA A 110 13.19 -3.30 -12.85
C ALA A 110 14.59 -3.77 -12.42
N LYS A 111 14.77 -4.17 -11.15
CA LYS A 111 16.02 -4.75 -10.67
C LYS A 111 16.35 -6.06 -11.39
N MET A 112 15.36 -6.95 -11.56
CA MET A 112 15.55 -8.22 -12.28
C MET A 112 15.94 -7.98 -13.76
N ILE A 113 15.27 -7.05 -14.43
CA ILE A 113 15.60 -6.66 -15.81
C ILE A 113 17.05 -6.19 -15.89
N LEU A 114 17.46 -5.22 -15.05
CA LEU A 114 18.79 -4.62 -15.08
C LEU A 114 19.93 -5.54 -14.63
N GLN A 115 19.62 -6.58 -13.85
CA GLN A 115 20.56 -7.66 -13.54
C GLN A 115 20.78 -8.60 -14.72
N SER A 116 19.76 -8.80 -15.56
CA SER A 116 19.86 -9.61 -16.78
C SER A 116 20.48 -8.83 -17.96
N ASP A 117 20.21 -7.53 -18.01
CA ASP A 117 20.59 -6.64 -19.11
C ASP A 117 21.04 -5.28 -18.56
N THR A 118 22.36 -5.07 -18.54
CA THR A 118 22.97 -3.89 -17.93
C THR A 118 22.81 -2.62 -18.76
N GLU A 119 22.38 -2.75 -20.01
CA GLU A 119 22.18 -1.65 -20.96
C GLU A 119 20.72 -1.19 -21.04
N ALA A 120 19.81 -1.91 -20.36
CA ALA A 120 18.40 -1.59 -20.27
C ALA A 120 18.14 -0.19 -19.71
N VAL A 121 17.07 0.42 -20.20
CA VAL A 121 16.47 1.64 -19.72
C VAL A 121 15.01 1.33 -19.45
N VAL A 122 14.64 1.32 -18.17
CA VAL A 122 13.34 0.88 -17.68
C VAL A 122 12.51 2.09 -17.30
N LEU A 123 11.47 2.38 -18.07
CA LEU A 123 10.43 3.33 -17.68
C LEU A 123 9.41 2.58 -16.82
N ILE A 124 9.22 3.05 -15.59
CA ILE A 124 8.06 2.67 -14.77
C ILE A 124 7.10 3.85 -14.81
N ALA A 125 5.90 3.65 -15.36
CA ALA A 125 4.85 4.65 -15.26
C ALA A 125 3.50 3.96 -15.06
N ALA A 126 2.66 4.57 -14.22
CA ALA A 126 1.28 4.15 -14.05
C ALA A 126 0.40 5.33 -13.66
N ALA A 127 -0.90 5.19 -13.91
CA ALA A 127 -1.92 6.10 -13.39
C ALA A 127 -3.17 5.30 -13.02
N ASP A 128 -3.95 5.83 -12.08
CA ASP A 128 -5.30 5.35 -11.79
C ASP A 128 -6.18 6.54 -11.35
N VAL A 129 -7.49 6.46 -11.61
CA VAL A 129 -8.45 7.55 -11.43
C VAL A 129 -9.70 7.16 -10.63
N PRO A 130 -9.55 6.49 -9.45
CA PRO A 130 -10.70 6.01 -8.68
C PRO A 130 -11.59 7.11 -8.14
N ARG A 131 -11.09 8.33 -7.90
CA ARG A 131 -11.92 9.44 -7.43
C ARG A 131 -12.88 9.91 -8.52
N SER A 132 -12.45 9.82 -9.77
CA SER A 132 -13.27 10.07 -10.95
C SER A 132 -14.18 8.88 -11.31
N ALA A 133 -13.70 7.64 -11.15
CA ALA A 133 -14.46 6.44 -11.54
C ALA A 133 -15.54 6.04 -10.52
N PHE A 134 -15.29 6.17 -9.21
CA PHE A 134 -16.20 5.73 -8.17
C PHE A 134 -17.10 6.89 -7.69
N ARG A 135 -18.26 7.06 -8.34
CA ARG A 135 -19.22 8.15 -8.07
C ARG A 135 -20.49 7.68 -7.37
N GLN A 136 -20.79 6.39 -7.44
CA GLN A 136 -22.05 5.81 -7.00
C GLN A 136 -21.84 4.75 -5.91
N VAL A 137 -22.92 4.44 -5.17
CA VAL A 137 -22.95 3.36 -4.18
C VAL A 137 -22.58 2.00 -4.79
N SER A 138 -22.96 1.76 -6.05
CA SER A 138 -22.59 0.55 -6.80
C SER A 138 -21.09 0.35 -6.93
N ASP A 139 -20.30 1.43 -6.94
CA ASP A 139 -18.86 1.36 -7.11
C ASP A 139 -18.17 0.87 -5.83
N LEU A 140 -18.70 1.27 -4.66
CA LEU A 140 -18.29 0.72 -3.36
C LEU A 140 -18.60 -0.78 -3.27
N LYS A 141 -19.73 -1.22 -3.83
CA LYS A 141 -20.09 -2.65 -3.91
C LYS A 141 -19.10 -3.41 -4.79
N ARG A 142 -18.82 -2.91 -6.00
CA ARG A 142 -17.85 -3.51 -6.93
C ARG A 142 -16.44 -3.60 -6.32
N LEU A 143 -16.02 -2.57 -5.58
CA LEU A 143 -14.76 -2.59 -4.85
C LEU A 143 -14.72 -3.75 -3.85
N ASN A 144 -15.76 -3.90 -3.03
CA ASN A 144 -15.84 -5.01 -2.07
C ASN A 144 -15.87 -6.37 -2.78
N GLU A 145 -16.60 -6.50 -3.89
CA GLU A 145 -16.65 -7.72 -4.71
C GLU A 145 -15.29 -8.13 -5.29
N THR A 146 -14.39 -7.16 -5.49
CA THR A 146 -13.04 -7.41 -6.01
C THR A 146 -12.09 -7.96 -4.94
N VAL A 147 -12.30 -7.61 -3.67
CA VAL A 147 -11.33 -7.92 -2.59
C VAL A 147 -11.85 -8.92 -1.55
N CYS A 148 -13.16 -9.17 -1.52
CA CYS A 148 -13.77 -10.05 -0.55
C CYS A 148 -14.16 -11.40 -1.18
N HIS A 149 -13.99 -12.48 -0.43
CA HIS A 149 -14.46 -13.80 -0.84
C HIS A 149 -16.00 -13.82 -0.95
N PRO A 150 -16.58 -14.33 -2.05
CA PRO A 150 -18.03 -14.27 -2.26
C PRO A 150 -18.85 -15.01 -1.19
N VAL A 151 -18.41 -16.21 -0.81
CA VAL A 151 -19.10 -17.05 0.19
C VAL A 151 -18.70 -16.72 1.64
N HIS A 152 -17.41 -16.68 1.95
CA HIS A 152 -16.93 -16.59 3.33
C HIS A 152 -16.80 -15.17 3.90
N GLU A 153 -17.02 -14.12 3.08
CA GLU A 153 -16.84 -12.72 3.50
C GLU A 153 -18.02 -11.84 3.05
N LEU A 154 -18.25 -11.70 1.74
CA LEU A 154 -19.31 -10.83 1.21
C LEU A 154 -20.70 -11.23 1.72
N HIS A 155 -20.96 -12.54 1.82
CA HIS A 155 -22.24 -13.06 2.30
C HIS A 155 -22.59 -12.54 3.71
N TYR A 156 -21.60 -12.29 4.56
CA TYR A 156 -21.77 -11.77 5.93
C TYR A 156 -21.78 -10.23 6.00
N GLY A 157 -21.70 -9.57 4.85
CA GLY A 157 -21.55 -8.12 4.76
C GLY A 157 -20.14 -7.65 5.10
N ALA A 158 -19.09 -8.45 4.86
CA ALA A 158 -17.74 -7.93 4.95
C ALA A 158 -17.51 -6.77 3.96
N THR A 159 -16.68 -5.82 4.37
CA THR A 159 -16.16 -4.76 3.51
C THR A 159 -14.65 -4.70 3.68
N LEU A 160 -13.95 -4.07 2.75
CA LEU A 160 -12.51 -3.80 2.88
C LEU A 160 -12.18 -3.17 4.25
N ILE A 161 -12.93 -2.14 4.63
CA ILE A 161 -12.74 -1.40 5.89
C ILE A 161 -13.02 -2.30 7.10
N ALA A 162 -14.07 -3.12 7.05
CA ALA A 162 -14.42 -4.03 8.15
C ALA A 162 -13.33 -5.09 8.37
N MET A 163 -12.74 -5.64 7.31
CA MET A 163 -11.67 -6.64 7.45
C MET A 163 -10.40 -6.06 8.06
N TYR A 164 -9.99 -4.86 7.64
CA TYR A 164 -8.91 -4.15 8.34
C TYR A 164 -9.29 -3.77 9.78
N GLY A 165 -10.57 -3.49 10.04
CA GLY A 165 -11.11 -3.27 11.38
C GLY A 165 -10.94 -4.51 12.28
N LEU A 166 -11.25 -5.70 11.76
CA LEU A 166 -11.03 -6.98 12.46
C LEU A 166 -9.55 -7.22 12.80
N LEU A 167 -8.64 -6.95 11.85
CA LEU A 167 -7.19 -7.01 12.10
C LEU A 167 -6.77 -6.04 13.20
N MET A 168 -7.20 -4.78 13.10
CA MET A 168 -6.85 -3.75 14.07
C MET A 168 -7.39 -4.06 15.46
N LYS A 169 -8.65 -4.49 15.57
CA LYS A 169 -9.28 -4.84 16.85
C LYS A 169 -8.54 -5.98 17.54
N ARG A 170 -8.12 -7.02 16.80
CA ARG A 170 -7.27 -8.08 17.36
C ARG A 170 -5.94 -7.52 17.85
N MET A 171 -5.28 -6.70 17.02
CA MET A 171 -4.01 -6.08 17.39
C MET A 171 -4.12 -5.17 18.62
N MET A 172 -5.22 -4.42 18.76
CA MET A 172 -5.51 -3.61 19.94
C MET A 172 -5.60 -4.45 21.21
N PHE A 173 -6.33 -5.57 21.14
CA PHE A 173 -6.50 -6.49 22.26
C PHE A 173 -5.18 -7.14 22.70
N GLU A 174 -4.34 -7.56 21.75
CA GLU A 174 -3.09 -8.28 22.07
C GLU A 174 -1.91 -7.38 22.49
N ASN A 175 -1.97 -6.07 22.20
CA ASN A 175 -0.80 -5.19 22.31
C ASN A 175 -1.08 -3.91 23.09
N ASP A 176 -2.20 -3.85 23.82
CA ASP A 176 -2.63 -2.68 24.59
C ASP A 176 -2.65 -1.39 23.76
N ILE A 177 -3.03 -1.49 22.48
CA ILE A 177 -3.15 -0.32 21.60
C ILE A 177 -4.56 0.24 21.73
N THR A 178 -4.67 1.52 22.02
CA THR A 178 -5.94 2.21 22.23
C THR A 178 -6.39 2.92 20.96
N ARG A 179 -7.69 3.21 20.86
CA ARG A 179 -8.20 4.10 19.80
C ARG A 179 -7.55 5.49 19.87
N LYS A 180 -7.17 5.95 21.07
CA LYS A 180 -6.49 7.23 21.25
C LYS A 180 -5.09 7.26 20.64
N ASP A 181 -4.40 6.13 20.67
CA ASP A 181 -3.11 5.97 19.97
C ASP A 181 -3.32 6.17 18.46
N LEU A 182 -4.34 5.53 17.88
CA LEU A 182 -4.69 5.70 16.45
C LEU A 182 -5.02 7.15 16.11
N GLU A 183 -5.86 7.82 16.91
CA GLU A 183 -6.18 9.24 16.68
C GLU A 183 -4.94 10.13 16.71
N THR A 184 -4.04 9.91 17.66
CA THR A 184 -2.81 10.69 17.80
C THR A 184 -1.89 10.49 16.59
N ILE A 185 -1.68 9.24 16.16
CA ILE A 185 -0.88 8.93 14.96
C ILE A 185 -1.50 9.58 13.72
N THR A 186 -2.82 9.46 13.54
CA THR A 186 -3.53 10.07 12.42
C THR A 186 -3.37 11.59 12.40
N LYS A 187 -3.51 12.27 13.55
CA LYS A 187 -3.29 13.72 13.65
C LYS A 187 -1.84 14.10 13.34
N LYS A 188 -0.86 13.31 13.79
CA LYS A 188 0.56 13.54 13.48
C LYS A 188 0.84 13.44 11.97
N PHE A 189 0.34 12.40 11.30
CA PHE A 189 0.56 12.22 9.87
C PHE A 189 -0.21 13.25 9.04
N ARG A 190 -1.39 13.69 9.51
CA ARG A 190 -2.09 14.84 8.93
C ARG A 190 -1.22 16.10 8.99
N ALA A 191 -0.64 16.42 10.14
CA ALA A 191 0.19 17.61 10.33
C ALA A 191 1.39 17.66 9.36
N ASN A 192 1.96 16.50 9.00
CA ASN A 192 3.02 16.40 8.00
C ASN A 192 2.57 16.78 6.57
N ALA A 193 1.26 16.70 6.27
CA ALA A 193 0.71 16.93 4.94
C ALA A 193 -0.01 18.27 4.76
N ILE A 194 -0.46 18.93 5.83
CA ILE A 194 -1.39 20.08 5.70
C ILE A 194 -0.80 21.26 4.92
N ASP A 195 0.51 21.44 4.97
CA ASP A 195 1.19 22.55 4.30
C ASP A 195 1.78 22.13 2.94
N ASN A 196 1.53 20.91 2.50
CA ASN A 196 1.95 20.43 1.19
C ASN A 196 0.83 20.70 0.17
N PRO A 197 1.01 21.62 -0.80
CA PRO A 197 -0.03 21.97 -1.78
C PRO A 197 -0.44 20.82 -2.70
N ARG A 198 0.35 19.74 -2.76
CA ARG A 198 0.02 18.54 -3.53
C ARG A 198 -0.70 17.47 -2.72
N ALA A 199 -0.73 17.60 -1.39
CA ALA A 199 -1.53 16.71 -0.57
C ALA A 199 -3.02 16.99 -0.77
N HIS A 200 -3.85 15.95 -0.87
CA HIS A 200 -5.29 16.12 -0.97
C HIS A 200 -5.90 16.88 0.21
N VAL A 201 -5.26 16.76 1.38
CA VAL A 201 -5.67 17.43 2.62
C VAL A 201 -4.99 18.78 2.83
N TYR A 202 -4.44 19.40 1.78
CA TYR A 202 -3.83 20.72 1.86
C TYR A 202 -4.76 21.72 2.55
N ARG A 203 -4.27 22.33 3.64
CA ARG A 203 -4.98 23.25 4.54
C ARG A 203 -6.27 22.69 5.17
N GLN A 204 -6.37 21.36 5.34
CA GLN A 204 -7.53 20.71 5.94
C GLN A 204 -7.15 20.01 7.25
N GLU A 205 -7.45 20.63 8.38
CA GLU A 205 -7.30 19.99 9.69
C GLU A 205 -8.33 18.88 9.93
N ILE A 206 -8.05 17.99 10.89
CA ILE A 206 -9.00 16.97 11.33
C ILE A 206 -9.91 17.55 12.41
N THR A 207 -11.22 17.45 12.19
CA THR A 207 -12.23 17.80 13.21
C THR A 207 -12.53 16.60 14.12
N ASP A 208 -12.90 16.87 15.38
CA ASP A 208 -13.29 15.80 16.31
C ASP A 208 -14.55 15.04 15.86
N LYS A 209 -15.44 15.72 15.12
CA LYS A 209 -16.61 15.08 14.49
C LYS A 209 -16.20 14.01 13.47
N GLN A 210 -15.14 14.24 12.70
CA GLN A 210 -14.64 13.25 11.75
C GLN A 210 -14.04 12.03 12.48
N LEU A 211 -13.38 12.23 13.63
CA LEU A 211 -12.78 11.13 14.39
C LEU A 211 -13.80 10.30 15.19
N SER A 212 -14.89 10.92 15.65
CA SER A 212 -15.91 10.24 16.46
C SER A 212 -16.76 9.25 15.67
N ARG A 213 -17.03 9.52 14.38
CA ARG A 213 -17.88 8.70 13.51
C ARG A 213 -17.08 7.60 12.80
N THR A 214 -17.27 6.35 13.21
CA THR A 214 -16.62 5.20 12.60
C THR A 214 -17.40 4.66 11.40
N ILE A 215 -16.69 4.22 10.36
CA ILE A 215 -17.26 3.53 9.20
C ILE A 215 -17.37 2.04 9.51
N ALA A 216 -16.28 1.46 9.99
CA ALA A 216 -16.27 0.22 10.76
C ALA A 216 -15.25 0.38 11.89
N ASP A 217 -15.57 -0.10 13.08
CA ASP A 217 -14.70 0.09 14.24
C ASP A 217 -13.30 -0.55 14.03
N PRO A 218 -12.20 0.11 14.45
CA PRO A 218 -12.12 1.40 15.14
C PRO A 218 -11.97 2.60 14.18
N TYR A 219 -12.11 2.38 12.88
CA TYR A 219 -11.72 3.34 11.85
C TYR A 219 -12.80 4.38 11.57
N SER A 220 -12.43 5.61 11.86
CA SER A 220 -13.08 6.82 11.35
C SER A 220 -12.48 7.23 10.01
N THR A 221 -13.17 8.08 9.24
CA THR A 221 -12.73 8.47 7.89
C THR A 221 -11.27 8.97 7.82
N PRO A 222 -10.76 9.82 8.75
CA PRO A 222 -9.36 10.27 8.69
C PRO A 222 -8.32 9.16 8.91
N MET A 223 -8.73 7.99 9.41
CA MET A 223 -7.84 6.84 9.66
C MET A 223 -7.78 5.87 8.48
N ILE A 224 -8.39 6.23 7.34
CA ILE A 224 -8.49 5.43 6.12
C ILE A 224 -7.88 6.25 4.99
N ALA A 225 -7.16 5.59 4.07
CA ALA A 225 -6.61 6.27 2.90
C ALA A 225 -7.68 7.05 2.14
N ILE A 226 -7.28 8.24 1.72
CA ILE A 226 -8.05 9.09 0.82
C ILE A 226 -8.13 8.43 -0.56
N VAL A 227 -9.23 8.66 -1.28
CA VAL A 227 -9.37 8.19 -2.67
C VAL A 227 -9.09 9.36 -3.61
N THR A 228 -8.05 9.24 -4.43
CA THR A 228 -7.62 10.29 -5.34
C THR A 228 -7.28 9.77 -6.72
N ASP A 229 -7.22 10.67 -7.70
CA ASP A 229 -6.67 10.38 -9.03
C ASP A 229 -5.17 10.72 -9.02
N HIS A 230 -4.32 9.78 -9.42
CA HIS A 230 -2.88 9.92 -9.29
C HIS A 230 -2.15 9.17 -10.41
N GLY A 231 -1.12 9.82 -10.97
CA GLY A 231 -0.18 9.19 -11.88
C GLY A 231 1.26 9.41 -11.43
N PHE A 232 2.17 8.54 -11.83
CA PHE A 232 3.60 8.72 -11.62
C PHE A 232 4.44 8.15 -12.75
N ALA A 233 5.67 8.64 -12.85
CA ALA A 233 6.68 8.09 -13.75
C ALA A 233 8.07 8.18 -13.12
N THR A 234 8.90 7.16 -13.33
CA THR A 234 10.31 7.14 -12.97
C THR A 234 11.13 6.33 -13.97
N LEU A 235 12.43 6.59 -14.01
CA LEU A 235 13.38 5.94 -14.92
C LEU A 235 14.48 5.25 -14.12
N LEU A 236 14.69 3.96 -14.40
CA LEU A 236 15.78 3.17 -13.82
C LEU A 236 16.72 2.67 -14.92
N MET A 237 18.01 2.72 -14.63
CA MET A 237 19.05 2.18 -15.52
C MET A 237 20.30 1.82 -14.72
N SER A 238 21.35 1.32 -15.37
CA SER A 238 22.65 1.15 -14.71
C SER A 238 23.35 2.50 -14.51
N GLU A 239 24.14 2.64 -13.44
CA GLU A 239 24.96 3.84 -13.16
C GLU A 239 25.86 4.19 -14.36
N LYS A 240 26.42 3.17 -15.03
CA LYS A 240 27.25 3.33 -16.23
C LYS A 240 26.45 3.92 -17.40
N LYS A 241 25.23 3.42 -17.64
CA LYS A 241 24.32 3.95 -18.68
C LYS A 241 23.98 5.40 -18.39
N ALA A 242 23.61 5.73 -17.15
CA ALA A 242 23.31 7.09 -16.71
C ALA A 242 24.47 8.05 -16.97
N LYS A 243 25.69 7.69 -16.52
CA LYS A 243 26.90 8.49 -16.75
C LYS A 243 27.19 8.70 -18.24
N ARG A 244 27.00 7.67 -19.08
CA ARG A 244 27.18 7.80 -20.53
C ARG A 244 26.17 8.79 -21.13
N LEU A 245 24.91 8.74 -20.73
CA LEU A 245 23.88 9.69 -21.22
C LEU A 245 24.18 11.13 -20.76
N GLN A 246 24.67 11.33 -19.54
CA GLN A 246 25.11 12.64 -19.05
C GLN A 246 26.29 13.20 -19.87
N LEU A 247 27.27 12.37 -20.19
CA LEU A 247 28.41 12.76 -21.04
C LEU A 247 27.99 13.13 -22.46
N GLN A 248 26.96 12.44 -22.99
CA GLN A 248 26.38 12.70 -24.29
C GLN A 248 25.43 13.91 -24.31
N GLY A 249 25.15 14.55 -23.16
CA GLY A 249 24.19 15.63 -23.05
C GLY A 249 22.74 15.19 -23.31
N LYS A 250 22.44 13.90 -23.14
CA LYS A 250 21.09 13.32 -23.32
C LYS A 250 20.21 13.42 -22.08
N ILE A 251 20.84 13.59 -20.90
CA ILE A 251 20.19 13.88 -19.63
C ILE A 251 21.02 14.90 -18.83
N ARG A 252 20.37 15.59 -17.90
CA ARG A 252 20.93 16.58 -16.99
C ARG A 252 22.18 16.06 -16.29
N LYS A 253 23.23 16.91 -16.30
CA LYS A 253 24.49 16.64 -15.61
C LYS A 253 24.35 16.85 -14.10
N GLY A 254 25.18 16.15 -13.33
CA GLY A 254 25.26 16.35 -11.87
C GLY A 254 24.05 15.81 -11.09
N ILE A 255 23.20 14.99 -11.69
CA ILE A 255 22.20 14.22 -10.93
C ILE A 255 22.93 13.24 -10.01
N ASP A 256 22.68 13.35 -8.71
CA ASP A 256 23.17 12.40 -7.71
C ASP A 256 22.08 11.33 -7.43
N PRO A 257 22.20 10.12 -8.01
CA PRO A 257 21.14 9.12 -8.00
C PRO A 257 20.85 8.54 -6.61
N MET A 258 19.76 7.78 -6.52
CA MET A 258 19.59 6.77 -5.48
C MET A 258 19.75 5.37 -6.07
N TYR A 259 20.40 4.47 -5.33
CA TYR A 259 20.69 3.11 -5.74
C TYR A 259 19.65 2.15 -5.17
N LEU A 260 18.98 1.35 -5.99
CA LEU A 260 18.07 0.29 -5.54
C LEU A 260 18.88 -0.94 -5.09
N ILE A 261 19.11 -1.06 -3.79
CA ILE A 261 20.03 -2.05 -3.21
C ILE A 261 19.31 -3.32 -2.76
N GLY A 262 18.07 -3.23 -2.25
CA GLY A 262 17.30 -4.40 -1.80
C GLY A 262 15.86 -4.35 -2.28
N VAL A 263 15.29 -5.53 -2.54
CA VAL A 263 13.87 -5.72 -2.85
C VAL A 263 13.37 -7.02 -2.22
N GLY A 264 12.14 -7.00 -1.73
CA GLY A 264 11.49 -8.16 -1.15
C GLY A 264 10.00 -8.14 -1.47
N GLN A 265 9.46 -9.30 -1.79
CA GLN A 265 8.04 -9.50 -2.05
C GLN A 265 7.60 -10.79 -1.35
N ALA A 266 6.47 -10.73 -0.66
CA ALA A 266 5.83 -11.89 -0.09
C ALA A 266 4.31 -11.80 -0.25
N ALA A 267 3.67 -12.96 -0.32
CA ALA A 267 2.22 -13.07 -0.36
C ALA A 267 1.75 -14.12 0.64
N HIS A 268 0.53 -13.92 1.13
CA HIS A 268 -0.31 -14.91 1.78
C HIS A 268 -1.50 -15.21 0.84
N ALA A 269 -2.44 -16.03 1.29
CA ALA A 269 -3.75 -16.17 0.64
C ALA A 269 -4.38 -14.80 0.32
N GLU A 270 -4.99 -14.72 -0.86
CA GLU A 270 -5.67 -13.54 -1.37
C GLU A 270 -6.78 -13.08 -0.41
N TYR A 271 -7.72 -13.98 -0.14
CA TYR A 271 -8.87 -13.70 0.72
C TYR A 271 -8.53 -13.79 2.20
N PHE A 272 -9.11 -12.88 2.96
CA PHE A 272 -8.85 -12.70 4.38
C PHE A 272 -9.16 -13.95 5.21
N MET A 273 -10.30 -14.59 4.95
CA MET A 273 -10.76 -15.81 5.63
C MET A 273 -10.02 -17.09 5.20
N LEU A 274 -9.15 -17.03 4.20
CA LEU A 274 -8.26 -18.13 3.84
C LEU A 274 -6.87 -18.01 4.51
N LYS A 275 -6.61 -16.91 5.23
CA LYS A 275 -5.33 -16.71 5.92
C LYS A 275 -5.31 -17.42 7.27
N GLY A 276 -4.38 -18.36 7.41
CA GLY A 276 -4.08 -18.97 8.71
C GLY A 276 -3.60 -17.93 9.72
N ASN A 277 -4.24 -17.90 10.89
CA ASN A 277 -3.96 -16.96 11.99
C ASN A 277 -3.98 -15.47 11.57
N PHE A 278 -4.55 -15.14 10.41
CA PHE A 278 -4.49 -13.80 9.83
C PHE A 278 -3.06 -13.24 9.75
N ALA A 279 -2.08 -14.13 9.50
CA ALA A 279 -0.68 -13.77 9.45
C ALA A 279 -0.38 -12.78 8.30
N THR A 280 0.46 -11.80 8.61
CA THR A 280 0.89 -10.77 7.64
C THR A 280 2.11 -11.23 6.81
N PRO A 281 2.15 -10.93 5.50
CA PRO A 281 3.35 -11.15 4.67
C PRO A 281 4.43 -10.07 4.88
N ALA A 282 4.15 -8.98 5.61
CA ALA A 282 5.06 -7.85 5.79
C ALA A 282 6.44 -8.22 6.35
N GLY A 283 6.48 -9.05 7.40
CA GLY A 283 7.74 -9.50 8.00
C GLY A 283 8.60 -10.24 6.98
N ARG A 284 8.00 -11.16 6.21
CA ARG A 284 8.69 -11.94 5.18
C ARG A 284 9.20 -11.06 4.03
N ALA A 285 8.41 -10.10 3.56
CA ALA A 285 8.81 -9.16 2.52
C ALA A 285 10.00 -8.31 2.99
N SER A 286 9.96 -7.81 4.23
CA SER A 286 11.09 -7.06 4.80
C SER A 286 12.35 -7.92 4.92
N ASP A 287 12.26 -9.14 5.44
CA ASP A 287 13.42 -10.04 5.54
C ASP A 287 14.08 -10.22 4.16
N LEU A 288 13.29 -10.47 3.12
CA LEU A 288 13.77 -10.61 1.73
C LEU A 288 14.46 -9.34 1.22
N ALA A 289 13.93 -8.15 1.54
CA ALA A 289 14.53 -6.89 1.15
C ALA A 289 15.86 -6.62 1.86
N PHE A 290 15.91 -6.81 3.18
CA PHE A 290 17.13 -6.65 3.98
C PHE A 290 18.21 -7.66 3.57
N ALA A 291 17.83 -8.93 3.36
CA ALA A 291 18.74 -9.95 2.89
C ALA A 291 19.25 -9.68 1.47
N SER A 292 18.41 -9.23 0.55
CA SER A 292 18.86 -8.90 -0.81
C SER A 292 19.74 -7.65 -0.85
N ALA A 293 19.54 -6.69 0.05
CA ALA A 293 20.43 -5.55 0.26
C ALA A 293 21.75 -5.94 0.96
N GLY A 294 21.74 -7.00 1.77
CA GLY A 294 22.89 -7.42 2.59
C GLY A 294 23.16 -6.50 3.79
N ILE A 295 22.12 -5.83 4.31
CA ILE A 295 22.20 -4.86 5.41
C ILE A 295 21.30 -5.28 6.58
N GLU A 296 21.42 -4.62 7.72
CA GLU A 296 20.56 -4.81 8.89
C GLU A 296 19.47 -3.72 9.01
N ARG A 297 18.48 -3.93 9.88
CA ARG A 297 17.33 -3.03 10.05
C ARG A 297 17.73 -1.65 10.59
N GLU A 298 18.78 -1.64 11.42
CA GLU A 298 19.38 -0.45 12.04
C GLU A 298 20.10 0.47 11.05
N ASP A 299 20.39 -0.02 9.84
CA ASP A 299 21.05 0.75 8.79
C ASP A 299 20.12 1.75 8.08
N ILE A 300 18.81 1.67 8.30
CA ILE A 300 17.81 2.55 7.67
C ILE A 300 17.73 3.89 8.39
N ASP A 301 17.82 5.00 7.67
CA ASP A 301 17.71 6.36 8.21
C ASP A 301 16.32 6.96 8.04
N TYR A 302 15.62 6.54 6.99
CA TYR A 302 14.32 7.05 6.59
C TYR A 302 13.44 5.93 6.06
N ALA A 303 12.16 5.90 6.40
CA ALA A 303 11.26 4.92 5.82
C ALA A 303 9.92 5.53 5.46
N TRP A 304 9.41 5.14 4.29
CA TRP A 304 8.02 5.31 3.95
C TRP A 304 7.30 3.98 4.11
N ILE A 305 6.25 3.96 4.92
CA ILE A 305 5.47 2.77 5.26
C ILE A 305 4.05 2.97 4.76
N TYR A 306 3.54 1.96 4.07
CA TYR A 306 2.25 2.00 3.39
C TYR A 306 1.08 2.10 4.39
N ASP A 307 0.43 3.25 4.46
CA ASP A 307 -0.57 3.59 5.49
C ASP A 307 -2.00 3.63 4.95
N CYS A 308 -2.49 2.56 4.32
CA CYS A 308 -3.90 2.50 3.87
C CYS A 308 -4.92 2.63 5.01
N PHE A 309 -4.49 2.24 6.22
CA PHE A 309 -5.17 2.49 7.47
C PHE A 309 -4.12 2.84 8.53
N THR A 310 -4.48 3.63 9.54
CA THR A 310 -3.56 3.96 10.64
C THR A 310 -2.99 2.71 11.33
N GLY A 311 -3.77 1.62 11.44
CA GLY A 311 -3.27 0.37 11.99
C GLY A 311 -2.18 -0.29 11.14
N MET A 312 -2.21 -0.08 9.83
CA MET A 312 -1.25 -0.71 8.92
C MET A 312 0.14 -0.11 9.01
N VAL A 313 0.26 1.19 9.32
CA VAL A 313 1.59 1.77 9.60
C VAL A 313 2.19 1.19 10.89
N ILE A 314 1.37 0.90 11.91
CA ILE A 314 1.84 0.23 13.14
C ILE A 314 2.28 -1.20 12.85
N LEU A 315 1.42 -1.99 12.20
CA LEU A 315 1.70 -3.39 11.87
C LEU A 315 2.99 -3.50 11.06
N GLN A 316 3.08 -2.78 9.93
CA GLN A 316 4.25 -2.87 9.06
C GLN A 316 5.51 -2.30 9.71
N SER A 317 5.42 -1.24 10.53
CA SER A 317 6.59 -0.77 11.30
C SER A 317 7.15 -1.86 12.21
N SER A 318 6.28 -2.55 12.94
CA SER A 318 6.67 -3.67 13.80
C SER A 318 7.34 -4.78 12.99
N GLU A 319 6.73 -5.21 11.89
CA GLU A 319 7.25 -6.30 11.06
C GLU A 319 8.53 -5.92 10.29
N TYR A 320 8.65 -4.67 9.83
CA TYR A 320 9.80 -4.15 9.07
C TYR A 320 11.00 -3.79 9.92
N PHE A 321 10.84 -3.60 11.23
CA PHE A 321 11.94 -3.24 12.11
C PHE A 321 12.12 -4.14 13.34
N GLY A 322 11.29 -5.18 13.50
CA GLY A 322 11.44 -6.16 14.59
C GLY A 322 11.19 -5.58 15.99
N ILE A 323 10.46 -4.47 16.08
CA ILE A 323 9.98 -3.87 17.33
C ILE A 323 8.57 -4.37 17.64
N SER A 324 8.13 -4.30 18.90
CA SER A 324 6.75 -4.66 19.23
C SER A 324 5.74 -3.69 18.60
N LYS A 325 4.50 -4.16 18.39
CA LYS A 325 3.41 -3.32 17.87
C LYS A 325 3.06 -2.18 18.84
N ARG A 326 3.20 -2.41 20.15
CA ARG A 326 3.03 -1.37 21.17
C ARG A 326 4.11 -0.28 21.07
N GLU A 327 5.38 -0.66 20.95
CA GLU A 327 6.48 0.30 20.75
C GLU A 327 6.30 1.08 19.44
N ALA A 328 5.92 0.40 18.35
CA ALA A 328 5.62 1.06 17.08
C ALA A 328 4.49 2.09 17.23
N ALA A 329 3.38 1.72 17.88
CA ALA A 329 2.26 2.63 18.13
C ALA A 329 2.67 3.84 18.98
N GLU A 330 3.54 3.64 19.98
CA GLU A 330 4.03 4.73 20.82
C GLU A 330 4.93 5.69 20.04
N HIS A 331 5.91 5.18 19.31
CA HIS A 331 6.85 6.01 18.56
C HIS A 331 6.17 6.79 17.43
N LEU A 332 5.23 6.15 16.71
CA LEU A 332 4.55 6.74 15.56
C LEU A 332 3.71 7.97 15.90
N LYS A 333 3.32 8.18 17.17
CA LYS A 333 2.70 9.43 17.64
C LYS A 333 3.56 10.65 17.36
N ASN A 334 4.87 10.46 17.25
CA ASN A 334 5.86 11.48 16.92
C ASN A 334 6.31 11.44 15.45
N GLY A 335 5.77 10.53 14.62
CA GLY A 335 6.13 10.39 13.20
C GLY A 335 7.50 9.72 12.97
N GLU A 336 7.94 8.89 13.91
CA GLU A 336 9.23 8.21 13.86
C GLU A 336 9.16 6.83 14.53
N LEU A 337 10.23 6.04 14.36
CA LEU A 337 10.51 4.84 15.13
C LEU A 337 11.82 5.02 15.90
N ARG A 338 11.90 4.42 17.08
CA ARG A 338 13.15 4.24 17.82
C ARG A 338 13.45 2.75 17.96
N LEU A 339 14.62 2.33 17.50
CA LEU A 339 15.09 0.95 17.65
C LEU A 339 15.86 0.79 18.97
N LYS A 340 16.09 -0.46 19.38
CA LYS A 340 16.74 -0.80 20.67
C LYS A 340 18.14 -0.20 20.85
N ASN A 341 18.87 0.00 19.75
CA ASN A 341 20.19 0.64 19.75
C ASN A 341 20.15 2.18 19.79
N GLY A 342 18.96 2.78 19.93
CA GLY A 342 18.76 4.24 19.91
C GLY A 342 18.61 4.85 18.52
N LYS A 343 18.72 4.05 17.44
CA LYS A 343 18.48 4.52 16.06
C LYS A 343 17.09 5.11 15.95
N LYS A 344 17.01 6.33 15.42
CA LYS A 344 15.77 7.04 15.12
C LYS A 344 15.54 7.02 13.61
N ILE A 345 14.35 6.62 13.19
CA ILE A 345 13.95 6.51 11.78
C ILE A 345 12.69 7.35 11.60
N LYS A 346 12.76 8.39 10.77
CA LYS A 346 11.56 9.19 10.47
C LYS A 346 10.66 8.46 9.48
N ILE A 347 9.34 8.64 9.65
CA ILE A 347 8.31 7.92 8.89
C ILE A 347 7.35 8.90 8.21
N ASN A 348 7.15 8.73 6.90
CA ASN A 348 6.15 9.43 6.08
C ASN A 348 6.10 10.95 6.33
N GLU A 349 7.20 11.67 6.12
CA GLU A 349 7.30 13.12 6.33
C GLU A 349 6.40 13.94 5.38
N MET A 350 5.87 13.35 4.30
CA MET A 350 4.80 13.95 3.48
C MET A 350 3.38 13.51 3.87
N GLY A 351 3.23 12.74 4.95
CA GLY A 351 1.95 12.35 5.55
C GLY A 351 1.28 11.10 4.99
N GLY A 352 1.92 10.41 4.04
CA GLY A 352 1.48 9.10 3.54
C GLY A 352 0.15 9.11 2.76
N ILE A 353 -0.35 7.94 2.39
CA ILE A 353 -1.59 7.80 1.61
C ILE A 353 -2.86 8.06 2.42
N LEU A 354 -2.76 8.21 3.75
CA LEU A 354 -3.83 8.80 4.55
C LEU A 354 -4.14 10.25 4.16
N ASN A 355 -3.17 10.97 3.59
CA ASN A 355 -3.23 12.43 3.47
C ASN A 355 -2.79 12.99 2.10
N TYR A 356 -1.83 12.36 1.43
CA TYR A 356 -1.25 12.87 0.19
C TYR A 356 -2.07 12.46 -1.04
N GLN A 357 -1.87 11.26 -1.57
CA GLN A 357 -2.60 10.68 -2.72
C GLN A 357 -2.71 9.16 -2.53
N ALA A 358 -3.86 8.57 -2.87
CA ALA A 358 -4.03 7.12 -2.93
C ALA A 358 -4.95 6.75 -4.09
N ALA A 359 -4.37 6.09 -5.08
CA ALA A 359 -5.04 5.65 -6.30
C ALA A 359 -4.89 4.15 -6.49
N MET A 360 -5.67 3.35 -5.74
CA MET A 360 -5.72 1.89 -5.84
C MET A 360 -4.33 1.24 -5.90
N SER A 361 -3.99 0.52 -6.98
CA SER A 361 -2.71 -0.16 -7.18
C SER A 361 -1.51 0.78 -7.34
N VAL A 362 -1.75 2.06 -7.61
CA VAL A 362 -0.74 3.10 -7.80
C VAL A 362 -0.41 3.84 -6.48
N SER A 363 -1.13 3.59 -5.39
CA SER A 363 -1.02 4.35 -4.13
C SER A 363 0.40 4.44 -3.55
N ALA A 364 1.23 3.41 -3.69
CA ALA A 364 2.63 3.42 -3.23
C ALA A 364 3.54 4.41 -4.01
N ALA A 365 3.05 5.02 -5.10
CA ALA A 365 3.72 6.15 -5.75
C ALA A 365 3.96 7.31 -4.78
N THR A 366 3.03 7.58 -3.87
CA THR A 366 3.21 8.56 -2.79
C THR A 366 4.48 8.30 -1.99
N GLY A 367 4.77 7.03 -1.68
CA GLY A 367 5.99 6.68 -0.95
C GLY A 367 7.26 6.87 -1.74
N MET A 368 7.22 6.59 -3.04
CA MET A 368 8.33 6.87 -3.93
C MET A 368 8.61 8.36 -4.09
N ILE A 369 7.56 9.19 -4.17
CA ILE A 369 7.69 10.66 -4.20
C ILE A 369 8.28 11.18 -2.90
N ASP A 370 7.79 10.69 -1.76
CA ASP A 370 8.28 11.07 -0.43
C ASP A 370 9.76 10.73 -0.28
N VAL A 371 10.14 9.47 -0.49
CA VAL A 371 11.54 9.07 -0.41
C VAL A 371 12.40 9.84 -1.41
N ALA A 372 11.98 9.99 -2.67
CA ALA A 372 12.78 10.73 -3.66
C ALA A 372 12.93 12.22 -3.37
N THR A 373 11.98 12.84 -2.66
CA THR A 373 12.09 14.22 -2.18
C THR A 373 13.31 14.38 -1.28
N HIS A 374 13.52 13.44 -0.35
CA HIS A 374 14.69 13.47 0.53
C HIS A 374 16.02 13.31 -0.22
N TYR A 375 16.03 12.70 -1.41
CA TYR A 375 17.22 12.62 -2.26
C TYR A 375 17.38 13.82 -3.21
N GLY A 376 16.38 14.70 -3.32
CA GLY A 376 16.36 15.79 -4.31
C GLY A 376 16.09 15.29 -5.73
N LEU A 377 15.40 14.15 -5.87
CA LEU A 377 15.10 13.48 -7.14
C LEU A 377 13.62 13.57 -7.55
N TYR A 378 12.79 14.24 -6.76
CA TYR A 378 11.44 14.57 -7.16
C TYR A 378 11.45 15.79 -8.10
N SER A 379 10.71 15.72 -9.20
CA SER A 379 10.65 16.74 -10.26
C SER A 379 10.12 18.10 -9.80
N ARG A 380 9.50 18.17 -8.62
CA ARG A 380 8.87 19.37 -8.08
C ARG A 380 9.46 19.74 -6.71
N PRO A 381 9.52 21.04 -6.37
CA PRO A 381 9.93 21.48 -5.05
C PRO A 381 8.88 21.11 -4.01
N VAL A 382 9.33 20.72 -2.81
CA VAL A 382 8.47 20.52 -1.62
C VAL A 382 8.98 21.45 -0.54
N SER A 383 8.25 22.52 -0.23
CA SER A 383 8.72 23.61 0.63
C SER A 383 8.99 23.20 2.08
N ASN A 384 8.33 22.16 2.57
CA ASN A 384 8.35 21.78 4.00
C ASN A 384 9.06 20.44 4.26
N VAL A 385 9.69 19.84 3.26
CA VAL A 385 10.46 18.60 3.39
C VAL A 385 11.89 18.86 2.92
N PRO A 386 12.89 18.85 3.82
CA PRO A 386 14.26 19.12 3.44
C PRO A 386 14.86 17.96 2.65
N ILE A 387 15.75 18.29 1.70
CA ILE A 387 16.63 17.31 1.05
C ILE A 387 17.67 16.87 2.10
N THR A 388 17.51 15.66 2.65
CA THR A 388 18.36 15.11 3.72
C THR A 388 19.38 14.09 3.22
N ARG A 389 19.19 13.54 2.02
CA ARG A 389 19.96 12.45 1.40
C ARG A 389 20.32 11.33 2.38
N PRO A 390 19.32 10.60 2.92
CA PRO A 390 19.58 9.50 3.85
C PRO A 390 20.54 8.48 3.24
N GLU A 391 21.42 7.91 4.06
CA GLU A 391 22.37 6.90 3.59
C GLU A 391 21.61 5.69 3.05
N LYS A 392 20.56 5.27 3.76
CA LYS A 392 19.63 4.23 3.31
C LYS A 392 18.19 4.55 3.67
N SER A 393 17.29 4.28 2.73
CA SER A 393 15.86 4.46 2.92
C SER A 393 15.06 3.23 2.53
N LEU A 394 13.85 3.12 3.07
CA LEU A 394 12.92 2.02 2.81
C LEU A 394 11.60 2.55 2.25
N VAL A 395 11.03 1.86 1.27
CA VAL A 395 9.65 2.06 0.78
C VAL A 395 8.89 0.74 0.91
N GLY A 396 7.77 0.76 1.65
CA GLY A 396 6.86 -0.37 1.77
C GLY A 396 5.67 -0.29 0.80
N GLY A 397 5.01 -1.42 0.54
CA GLY A 397 3.79 -1.53 -0.23
C GLY A 397 2.88 -2.62 0.33
N ASN A 398 1.56 -2.38 0.33
CA ASN A 398 0.56 -3.34 0.81
C ASN A 398 -0.54 -3.60 -0.23
N GLY A 399 -0.82 -4.87 -0.52
CA GLY A 399 -1.74 -5.32 -1.55
C GLY A 399 -2.91 -6.14 -1.00
N GLY A 400 -4.13 -5.84 -1.49
CA GLY A 400 -5.36 -6.48 -1.05
C GLY A 400 -5.68 -6.20 0.41
N VAL A 401 -6.15 -7.21 1.14
CA VAL A 401 -6.43 -7.14 2.58
C VAL A 401 -5.22 -7.66 3.35
N ASP A 402 -4.07 -6.97 3.24
CA ASP A 402 -2.75 -7.42 3.72
C ASP A 402 -2.30 -8.78 3.12
N SER A 403 -2.71 -9.06 1.89
CA SER A 403 -2.45 -10.35 1.21
C SER A 403 -1.10 -10.38 0.52
N ILE A 404 -0.58 -9.23 0.12
CA ILE A 404 0.71 -9.09 -0.55
C ILE A 404 1.45 -7.93 0.11
N ASN A 405 2.75 -8.09 0.29
CA ASN A 405 3.61 -7.02 0.77
C ASN A 405 4.90 -6.95 -0.07
N THR A 406 5.32 -5.73 -0.38
CA THR A 406 6.55 -5.43 -1.11
C THR A 406 7.38 -4.41 -0.33
N VAL A 407 8.70 -4.57 -0.35
CA VAL A 407 9.64 -3.66 0.30
C VAL A 407 10.79 -3.40 -0.67
N ALA A 408 11.16 -2.13 -0.85
CA ALA A 408 12.34 -1.71 -1.57
C ALA A 408 13.26 -0.91 -0.65
N ILE A 409 14.57 -1.10 -0.80
CA ILE A 409 15.59 -0.38 -0.03
C ILE A 409 16.49 0.36 -1.00
N PHE A 410 16.64 1.66 -0.76
CA PHE A 410 17.53 2.53 -1.52
C PHE A 410 18.75 2.95 -0.70
N SER A 411 19.80 3.39 -1.37
CA SER A 411 20.95 4.04 -0.75
C SER A 411 21.42 5.25 -1.55
N SER A 412 21.99 6.25 -0.87
CA SER A 412 22.65 7.39 -1.53
C SER A 412 23.99 7.02 -2.15
N THR A 413 24.55 5.87 -1.77
CA THR A 413 25.82 5.37 -2.29
C THR A 413 25.68 3.97 -2.85
N ARG A 414 26.67 3.57 -3.65
CA ARG A 414 26.71 2.24 -4.23
C ARG A 414 26.94 1.20 -3.13
N SER A 415 25.95 0.33 -2.88
CA SER A 415 26.15 -0.83 -2.00
C SER A 415 27.18 -1.81 -2.58
N LYS A 416 28.07 -2.31 -1.70
CA LYS A 416 29.03 -3.39 -1.95
C LYS A 416 28.68 -4.66 -1.17
N PHE A 417 27.54 -4.66 -0.47
CA PHE A 417 27.13 -5.77 0.37
C PHE A 417 26.63 -6.94 -0.47
N LYS A 418 26.88 -8.16 0.00
CA LYS A 418 26.46 -9.38 -0.67
C LYS A 418 25.07 -9.79 -0.19
N PRO A 419 24.16 -10.17 -1.10
CA PRO A 419 22.87 -10.73 -0.72
C PRO A 419 23.01 -11.96 0.19
N LYS A 420 22.14 -12.05 1.19
CA LYS A 420 21.99 -13.20 2.08
C LYS A 420 20.88 -14.11 1.55
N LYS A 421 21.03 -15.43 1.72
CA LYS A 421 19.96 -16.39 1.40
C LYS A 421 18.99 -16.47 2.56
N ILE A 422 17.68 -16.44 2.27
CA ILE A 422 16.66 -16.77 3.26
C ILE A 422 15.86 -17.98 2.83
N LYS A 423 15.66 -18.92 3.75
CA LYS A 423 14.89 -20.12 3.51
C LYS A 423 13.41 -19.78 3.24
N PRO A 424 12.74 -20.49 2.31
CA PRO A 424 11.30 -20.41 2.18
C PRO A 424 10.60 -20.80 3.49
N LYS A 425 9.46 -20.18 3.77
CA LYS A 425 8.60 -20.50 4.92
C LYS A 425 7.25 -20.97 4.37
N ARG A 426 6.81 -22.16 4.80
CA ARG A 426 5.46 -22.65 4.48
C ARG A 426 4.46 -21.88 5.34
N LEU A 427 3.40 -21.38 4.72
CA LEU A 427 2.30 -20.71 5.39
C LEU A 427 1.15 -21.70 5.61
N PHE A 428 0.40 -21.49 6.68
CA PHE A 428 -0.82 -22.24 6.97
C PHE A 428 -2.02 -21.51 6.36
N LEU A 429 -2.94 -22.25 5.77
CA LEU A 429 -4.18 -21.71 5.21
C LEU A 429 -5.34 -22.08 6.13
N ASN A 430 -6.24 -21.15 6.34
CA ASN A 430 -7.43 -21.38 7.14
C ASN A 430 -8.44 -22.26 6.38
N GLN A 431 -9.17 -23.07 7.13
CA GLN A 431 -10.34 -23.81 6.66
C GLN A 431 -11.59 -23.20 7.28
N ASN A 432 -12.62 -23.01 6.45
CA ASN A 432 -13.86 -22.32 6.85
C ASN A 432 -15.01 -23.30 7.12
N GLU A 433 -14.80 -24.62 7.02
CA GLU A 433 -15.83 -25.59 7.36
C GLU A 433 -16.03 -25.67 8.87
N VAL A 434 -17.29 -25.70 9.28
CA VAL A 434 -17.71 -25.80 10.67
C VAL A 434 -18.94 -26.69 10.77
N GLU A 435 -19.00 -27.51 11.82
CA GLU A 435 -20.15 -28.36 12.08
C GLU A 435 -21.30 -27.54 12.69
N ASN A 436 -22.54 -27.91 12.37
CA ASN A 436 -23.70 -27.23 12.94
C ASN A 436 -23.77 -27.46 14.46
N ASN A 437 -24.03 -26.41 15.23
CA ASN A 437 -23.99 -26.36 16.69
C ASN A 437 -22.59 -26.42 17.33
N GLU A 438 -21.51 -26.33 16.55
CA GLU A 438 -20.17 -26.20 17.13
C GLU A 438 -20.06 -24.88 17.91
N ILE A 439 -19.36 -24.90 19.04
CA ILE A 439 -19.08 -23.71 19.86
C ILE A 439 -17.66 -23.25 19.57
N GLY A 440 -17.52 -21.97 19.25
CA GLY A 440 -16.23 -21.31 19.12
C GLY A 440 -16.16 -20.04 19.95
N THR A 441 -14.96 -19.48 20.08
CA THR A 441 -14.71 -18.28 20.87
C THR A 441 -14.48 -17.09 19.95
N VAL A 442 -15.04 -15.92 20.28
CA VAL A 442 -14.81 -14.68 19.52
C VAL A 442 -13.32 -14.35 19.54
N TYR A 443 -12.67 -14.36 18.37
CA TYR A 443 -11.27 -14.01 18.20
C TYR A 443 -11.08 -12.51 18.00
N SER A 444 -11.96 -11.91 17.19
CA SER A 444 -12.04 -10.48 16.92
C SER A 444 -13.43 -10.14 16.42
N SER A 445 -13.85 -8.89 16.59
CA SER A 445 -15.10 -8.38 16.02
C SER A 445 -14.99 -6.90 15.69
N THR A 446 -15.86 -6.44 14.79
CA THR A 446 -16.04 -5.02 14.46
C THR A 446 -17.52 -4.71 14.29
N THR A 447 -17.93 -3.51 14.69
CA THR A 447 -19.21 -2.95 14.25
C THR A 447 -19.05 -2.36 12.86
N VAL A 448 -19.90 -2.74 11.91
CA VAL A 448 -19.98 -2.14 10.57
C VAL A 448 -21.12 -1.13 10.56
N ASN A 449 -20.82 0.16 10.44
CA ASN A 449 -21.80 1.24 10.51
C ASN A 449 -22.29 1.70 9.13
N MET A 450 -21.55 1.40 8.06
CA MET A 450 -21.92 1.76 6.69
C MET A 450 -21.56 0.62 5.73
N ASN A 451 -22.59 -0.01 5.14
CA ASN A 451 -22.45 -0.95 4.03
C ASN A 451 -23.69 -0.92 3.13
N PRO A 452 -23.83 0.10 2.27
CA PRO A 452 -25.05 0.32 1.49
C PRO A 452 -25.34 -0.77 0.43
N GLY A 453 -24.38 -1.67 0.14
CA GLY A 453 -24.54 -2.77 -0.82
C GLY A 453 -24.84 -4.14 -0.19
N SER A 454 -24.96 -4.22 1.13
CA SER A 454 -25.14 -5.48 1.86
C SER A 454 -26.62 -5.87 2.03
N ILE A 455 -26.86 -7.18 2.07
CA ILE A 455 -28.16 -7.75 2.47
C ILE A 455 -28.41 -7.46 3.97
N THR A 456 -27.35 -7.44 4.78
CA THR A 456 -27.42 -7.10 6.21
C THR A 456 -27.43 -5.58 6.38
N LYS A 457 -28.54 -5.03 6.89
CA LYS A 457 -28.69 -3.60 7.12
C LYS A 457 -27.80 -3.13 8.28
N ALA A 458 -26.87 -2.21 8.00
CA ALA A 458 -26.04 -1.56 9.02
C ALA A 458 -26.89 -0.75 10.03
N PRO A 459 -26.49 -0.71 11.32
CA PRO A 459 -25.28 -1.32 11.88
C PRO A 459 -25.44 -2.80 12.24
N TYR A 460 -24.35 -3.56 12.15
CA TYR A 460 -24.25 -4.96 12.58
C TYR A 460 -22.84 -5.30 13.08
N SER A 461 -22.76 -6.27 14.00
CA SER A 461 -21.50 -6.88 14.40
C SER A 461 -21.07 -7.95 13.39
N LEU A 462 -19.82 -7.85 12.94
CA LEU A 462 -19.12 -8.85 12.17
C LEU A 462 -18.03 -9.45 13.05
N ALA A 463 -18.02 -10.76 13.22
CA ALA A 463 -17.10 -11.44 14.12
C ALA A 463 -16.31 -12.54 13.42
N LEU A 464 -15.05 -12.69 13.85
CA LEU A 464 -14.21 -13.85 13.60
C LEU A 464 -14.31 -14.76 14.82
N VAL A 465 -14.64 -16.01 14.58
CA VAL A 465 -14.77 -17.02 15.64
C VAL A 465 -13.66 -18.03 15.45
N LYS A 466 -12.87 -18.25 16.50
CA LYS A 466 -11.90 -19.32 16.57
C LYS A 466 -12.62 -20.61 16.96
N MET A 467 -12.58 -21.58 16.07
CA MET A 467 -13.16 -22.91 16.25
C MET A 467 -12.09 -23.87 16.81
N LYS A 468 -12.48 -25.14 17.00
CA LYS A 468 -11.52 -26.20 17.34
C LYS A 468 -10.46 -26.34 16.25
N GLU A 469 -9.33 -26.95 16.60
CA GLU A 469 -8.19 -27.21 15.69
C GLU A 469 -7.54 -25.94 15.09
N GLY A 470 -7.88 -24.74 15.59
CA GLY A 470 -7.32 -23.48 15.11
C GLY A 470 -7.93 -22.98 13.80
N LYS A 471 -9.12 -23.46 13.43
CA LYS A 471 -9.90 -22.94 12.30
C LYS A 471 -10.59 -21.64 12.69
N TYR A 472 -10.90 -20.82 11.68
CA TYR A 472 -11.61 -19.57 11.86
C TYR A 472 -12.80 -19.48 10.91
N VAL A 473 -13.91 -18.95 11.40
CA VAL A 473 -15.09 -18.64 10.59
C VAL A 473 -15.54 -17.19 10.81
N MET A 474 -16.16 -16.62 9.79
CA MET A 474 -16.79 -15.30 9.85
C MET A 474 -18.29 -15.47 10.04
N VAL A 475 -18.87 -14.71 10.96
CA VAL A 475 -20.32 -14.73 11.22
C VAL A 475 -20.86 -13.35 11.50
N ASN A 476 -22.16 -13.17 11.24
CA ASN A 476 -22.94 -12.16 11.94
C ASN A 476 -23.38 -12.71 13.30
N VAL A 477 -23.40 -11.84 14.31
CA VAL A 477 -23.67 -12.25 15.70
C VAL A 477 -25.11 -11.94 16.09
N PHE A 478 -25.77 -12.90 16.72
CA PHE A 478 -27.15 -12.80 17.20
C PHE A 478 -27.18 -13.09 18.71
N ASP A 479 -28.12 -12.47 19.42
CA ASP A 479 -28.40 -12.83 20.82
C ASP A 479 -29.15 -14.16 20.92
N SER A 480 -29.36 -14.65 22.14
CA SER A 480 -30.05 -15.92 22.43
C SER A 480 -31.52 -15.94 21.98
N GLN A 481 -32.11 -14.79 21.68
CA GLN A 481 -33.46 -14.66 21.13
C GLN A 481 -33.47 -14.61 19.60
N GLY A 482 -32.30 -14.72 18.95
CA GLY A 482 -32.16 -14.70 17.49
C GLY A 482 -32.18 -13.31 16.88
N LYS A 483 -31.99 -12.24 17.68
CA LYS A 483 -31.92 -10.87 17.18
C LYS A 483 -30.47 -10.49 16.86
N LEU A 484 -30.27 -9.91 15.67
CA LEU A 484 -28.96 -9.46 15.21
C LEU A 484 -28.38 -8.39 16.16
N LEU A 485 -27.16 -8.62 16.63
CA LEU A 485 -26.41 -7.66 17.41
C LEU A 485 -25.93 -6.52 16.50
N LYS A 486 -26.35 -5.31 16.86
CA LYS A 486 -26.02 -4.09 16.11
C LYS A 486 -24.61 -3.58 16.35
N THR A 487 -24.01 -3.91 17.51
CA THR A 487 -22.71 -3.41 17.95
C THR A 487 -21.90 -4.53 18.58
N ASP A 488 -20.58 -4.42 18.53
CA ASP A 488 -19.68 -5.40 19.13
C ASP A 488 -19.35 -5.16 20.63
N HIS A 489 -19.88 -4.09 21.24
CA HIS A 489 -19.52 -3.66 22.62
C HIS A 489 -19.73 -4.72 23.72
N GLY A 490 -20.57 -5.73 23.48
CA GLY A 490 -20.79 -6.83 24.43
C GLY A 490 -19.88 -8.05 24.23
N LEU A 491 -19.11 -8.10 23.15
CA LEU A 491 -18.27 -9.25 22.80
C LEU A 491 -16.88 -9.09 23.42
N ARG A 492 -16.44 -10.11 24.15
CA ARG A 492 -15.11 -10.20 24.76
C ARG A 492 -14.26 -11.18 23.98
N PHE A 493 -13.10 -10.72 23.51
CA PHE A 493 -12.20 -11.58 22.73
C PHE A 493 -11.60 -12.65 23.62
N ASP A 494 -11.44 -13.84 23.07
CA ASP A 494 -10.95 -15.04 23.76
C ASP A 494 -11.81 -15.43 25.00
N SER A 495 -13.05 -14.94 25.11
CA SER A 495 -13.96 -15.26 26.23
C SER A 495 -15.43 -15.41 25.84
N SER A 496 -15.97 -14.57 24.97
CA SER A 496 -17.34 -14.74 24.48
C SER A 496 -17.45 -15.98 23.60
N GLU A 497 -18.38 -16.86 23.93
CA GLU A 497 -18.64 -18.07 23.16
C GLU A 497 -19.83 -17.86 22.21
N LEU A 498 -19.69 -18.34 20.98
CA LEU A 498 -20.75 -18.33 19.98
C LEU A 498 -21.05 -19.77 19.57
N LYS A 499 -22.30 -20.16 19.69
CA LYS A 499 -22.82 -21.38 19.07
C LYS A 499 -23.09 -21.11 17.59
N ILE A 500 -22.41 -21.84 16.71
CA ILE A 500 -22.51 -21.65 15.26
C ILE A 500 -23.69 -22.44 14.71
N ILE A 501 -24.63 -21.76 14.08
CA ILE A 501 -25.79 -22.35 13.41
C ILE A 501 -25.65 -22.14 11.90
N ASN A 502 -25.69 -23.23 11.15
CA ASN A 502 -25.68 -23.20 9.68
C ASN A 502 -27.12 -23.25 9.16
N GLU A 503 -27.61 -22.13 8.64
CA GLU A 503 -28.91 -22.04 7.98
C GLU A 503 -28.72 -21.93 6.47
N LYS A 504 -28.88 -23.05 5.75
CA LYS A 504 -28.79 -23.11 4.28
C LYS A 504 -27.47 -22.55 3.71
N GLY A 505 -26.35 -22.80 4.40
CA GLY A 505 -25.02 -22.33 4.01
C GLY A 505 -24.62 -20.98 4.62
N PHE A 506 -25.52 -20.32 5.36
CA PHE A 506 -25.23 -19.09 6.09
C PHE A 506 -24.92 -19.38 7.56
N LEU A 507 -23.73 -18.99 8.02
CA LEU A 507 -23.33 -19.17 9.41
C LEU A 507 -23.78 -18.02 10.31
N LYS A 508 -24.54 -18.34 11.35
CA LYS A 508 -24.92 -17.42 12.43
C LYS A 508 -24.16 -17.78 13.70
N GLY A 509 -23.58 -16.79 14.36
CA GLY A 509 -23.04 -16.97 15.72
C GLY A 509 -24.08 -16.55 16.75
N ILE A 510 -24.63 -17.50 17.51
CA ILE A 510 -25.56 -17.21 18.61
C ILE A 510 -24.74 -17.05 19.89
N LEU A 511 -24.81 -15.88 20.51
CA LEU A 511 -24.15 -15.61 21.79
C LEU A 511 -24.81 -16.44 22.90
N ILE A 512 -24.00 -17.22 23.61
CA ILE A 512 -24.43 -18.13 24.70
C ILE A 512 -23.91 -17.71 26.07
#